data_AF-A0A1E3G3G0-F1
#
_entry.id   AF-A0A1E3G3G0-F1
#
_cell.length_a   1.000
_cell.length_b   1.000
_cell.length_c   1.000
_cell.angle_alpha   90.00
_cell.angle_beta   90.00
_cell.angle_gamma   90.00
#
_symmetry.space_group_name_H-M   'P 1'
#
loop_
_entity.id
_entity.type
_entity.pdbx_description
1 polymer ?
#
loop_
_entity_poly.entity_id
_entity_poly.type
_entity_poly.pdbx_seq_one_letter_code
_entity_poly.pdbx_strand_id
1 'polypeptide(L)'
;MRGFSLTEALIGLLMVSIVFAIVGSGLSVVLQSLNATTNMQKVVELQNFASRYINVVGTSVTAEVINLAFHNGRVGYPRLAPINPSTDVQTGTYYVKYRLRIQSFEGQKPENFVTFYVYRYRQY
;
A
#
# COMPACT_ATOMS: atom_id res chain seq x y z
N MET A 1 21.82 7.16 -57.46
CA MET A 1 21.39 7.23 -56.06
C MET A 1 20.17 8.15 -56.01
N ARG A 2 18.96 7.61 -55.79
CA ARG A 2 17.77 8.45 -55.57
C ARG A 2 17.91 9.05 -54.17
N GLY A 3 18.11 10.37 -54.08
CA GLY A 3 18.16 11.06 -52.81
C GLY A 3 16.80 11.01 -52.13
N PHE A 4 16.79 10.69 -50.84
CA PHE A 4 15.58 10.73 -50.01
C PHE A 4 14.91 12.11 -50.15
N SER A 5 13.61 12.12 -50.45
CA SER A 5 12.85 13.36 -50.48
C SER A 5 12.71 13.92 -49.05
N LEU A 6 12.74 15.25 -48.91
CA LEU A 6 12.55 15.92 -47.61
C LEU A 6 11.25 15.46 -46.93
N THR A 7 10.20 15.21 -47.72
CA THR A 7 8.91 14.70 -47.25
C THR A 7 9.01 13.28 -46.71
N GLU A 8 9.81 12.41 -47.35
CA GLU A 8 10.03 11.04 -46.88
C GLU A 8 10.80 11.02 -45.55
N ALA A 9 11.78 11.92 -45.40
CA ALA A 9 12.50 12.08 -44.14
C ALA A 9 11.58 12.58 -43.00
N LEU A 10 10.69 13.54 -43.28
CA LEU A 10 9.72 14.06 -42.32
C LEU A 10 8.69 13.00 -41.90
N ILE A 11 8.16 12.23 -42.85
CA ILE A 11 7.23 11.12 -42.58
C ILE A 11 7.93 10.04 -41.73
N GLY A 12 9.18 9.70 -42.07
CA GLY A 12 9.97 8.74 -41.29
C GLY A 12 10.18 9.19 -39.86
N LEU A 13 10.53 10.46 -39.65
CA LEU A 13 10.73 11.04 -38.31
C LEU A 13 9.42 11.09 -37.51
N LEU A 14 8.31 11.45 -38.15
CA LEU A 14 6.98 11.43 -37.53
C LEU A 14 6.58 10.02 -37.08
N MET A 15 6.77 9.00 -37.93
CA MET A 15 6.46 7.61 -37.60
C MET A 15 7.27 7.11 -36.41
N VAL A 16 8.58 7.38 -36.41
CA VAL A 16 9.45 7.04 -35.27
C VAL A 16 8.97 7.73 -33.99
N SER A 17 8.61 9.01 -34.07
CA SER A 17 8.11 9.79 -32.92
C SER A 17 6.83 9.19 -32.32
N ILE A 18 5.87 8.80 -33.18
CA ILE A 18 4.60 8.19 -32.74
C ILE A 18 4.87 6.85 -32.05
N VAL A 19 5.76 6.01 -32.60
CA VAL A 19 6.12 4.72 -31.99
C VAL A 19 6.75 4.94 -30.61
N PHE A 20 7.68 5.89 -30.47
CA PHE A 20 8.26 6.21 -29.16
C PHE A 20 7.22 6.73 -28.15
N ALA A 21 6.26 7.55 -28.59
CA ALA A 21 5.19 8.04 -27.72
C ALA A 21 4.28 6.90 -27.22
N ILE A 22 3.92 5.95 -28.09
CA ILE A 22 3.09 4.79 -27.72
C ILE A 22 3.83 3.86 -26.77
N VAL A 23 5.09 3.53 -27.06
CA VAL A 23 5.91 2.65 -26.19
C VAL A 23 6.17 3.32 -24.84
N GLY A 24 6.50 4.62 -24.84
CA GLY A 24 6.76 5.37 -23.61
C GLY A 24 5.54 5.47 -22.70
N SER A 25 4.36 5.76 -23.27
CA SER A 25 3.11 5.78 -22.51
C SER A 25 2.72 4.41 -21.95
N GLY A 26 2.85 3.35 -22.75
CA GLY A 26 2.59 1.98 -22.31
C GLY A 26 3.51 1.54 -21.15
N LEU A 27 4.81 1.83 -21.24
CA LEU A 27 5.77 1.50 -20.18
C LEU A 27 5.44 2.25 -18.88
N SER A 28 5.05 3.52 -18.97
CA SER A 28 4.66 4.33 -17.80
C SER A 28 3.48 3.70 -17.05
N VAL A 29 2.47 3.20 -17.77
CA VAL A 29 1.30 2.53 -17.17
C VAL A 29 1.72 1.25 -16.44
N VAL A 30 2.60 0.44 -17.04
CA VAL A 30 3.11 -0.79 -16.41
C VAL A 30 3.95 -0.49 -15.16
N LEU A 31 4.81 0.53 -15.20
CA LEU A 31 5.59 0.91 -14.03
C LEU A 31 4.69 1.42 -12.89
N GLN A 32 3.64 2.17 -13.21
CA GLN A 32 2.65 2.61 -12.22
C GLN A 32 1.89 1.44 -11.61
N SER A 33 1.49 0.44 -12.43
CA SER A 33 0.79 -0.75 -11.91
C SER A 33 1.67 -1.60 -10.99
N LEU A 34 2.94 -1.81 -11.34
CA LEU A 34 3.90 -2.53 -10.49
C LEU A 34 4.13 -1.83 -9.14
N ASN A 35 4.25 -0.51 -9.14
CA ASN A 35 4.40 0.27 -7.91
C ASN A 35 3.14 0.18 -7.03
N ALA A 36 1.95 0.21 -7.63
CA ALA A 36 0.69 0.03 -6.91
C ALA A 36 0.57 -1.38 -6.29
N THR A 37 0.92 -2.43 -7.04
CA THR A 37 0.92 -3.81 -6.56
C THR A 37 1.89 -4.02 -5.41
N THR A 38 3.11 -3.49 -5.52
CA THR A 38 4.12 -3.62 -4.45
C THR A 38 3.66 -2.96 -3.15
N ASN A 39 3.01 -1.80 -3.24
CA ASN A 39 2.44 -1.14 -2.05
C ASN A 39 1.28 -1.94 -1.45
N MET A 40 0.41 -2.52 -2.27
CA MET A 40 -0.67 -3.39 -1.79
C MET A 40 -0.13 -4.65 -1.09
N GLN A 41 0.92 -5.27 -1.62
CA GLN A 41 1.57 -6.43 -0.99
C GLN A 41 2.06 -6.08 0.43
N LYS A 42 2.76 -4.96 0.60
CA LYS A 42 3.20 -4.49 1.92
C LYS A 42 2.04 -4.20 2.88
N VAL A 43 0.91 -3.70 2.37
CA VAL A 43 -0.30 -3.48 3.19
C VAL A 43 -0.84 -4.81 3.71
N VAL A 44 -0.93 -5.83 2.86
CA VAL A 44 -1.40 -7.18 3.25
C VAL A 44 -0.43 -7.83 4.25
N GLU A 45 0.88 -7.67 4.06
CA GLU A 45 1.89 -8.11 5.01
C GLU A 45 1.70 -7.45 6.38
N LEU A 46 1.47 -6.14 6.43
CA LEU A 46 1.19 -5.42 7.66
C LEU A 46 -0.11 -5.90 8.32
N GLN A 47 -1.17 -6.20 7.55
CA GLN A 47 -2.42 -6.76 8.10
C GLN A 47 -2.17 -8.11 8.78
N ASN A 48 -1.44 -9.00 8.12
CA ASN A 48 -1.09 -10.31 8.66
C ASN A 48 -0.19 -10.19 9.90
N PHE A 49 0.82 -9.33 9.83
CA PHE A 49 1.71 -9.06 10.95
C PHE A 49 0.94 -8.53 12.17
N ALA A 50 0.14 -7.47 12.00
CA ALA A 50 -0.67 -6.89 13.06
C ALA A 50 -1.66 -7.89 13.67
N SER A 51 -2.33 -8.70 12.83
CA SER A 51 -3.27 -9.73 13.27
C SER A 51 -2.57 -10.78 14.14
N ARG A 52 -1.40 -11.27 13.72
CA ARG A 52 -0.61 -12.23 14.50
C ARG A 52 -0.09 -11.59 15.79
N TYR A 53 0.43 -10.38 15.71
CA TYR A 53 0.99 -9.67 16.85
C TYR A 53 -0.06 -9.45 17.95
N ILE A 54 -1.26 -9.01 17.59
CA ILE A 54 -2.37 -8.83 18.54
C ILE A 54 -2.80 -10.17 19.16
N ASN A 55 -2.85 -11.25 18.37
CA ASN A 55 -3.21 -12.56 18.89
C ASN A 55 -2.16 -13.14 19.85
N VAL A 56 -0.87 -12.87 19.62
CA VAL A 56 0.23 -13.35 20.46
C VAL A 56 0.43 -12.49 21.71
N VAL A 57 0.48 -11.17 21.56
CA VAL A 57 0.85 -10.24 22.65
C VAL A 57 -0.37 -9.77 23.45
N GLY A 58 -1.55 -9.74 22.83
CA GLY A 58 -2.81 -9.41 23.51
C GLY A 58 -3.12 -7.92 23.60
N THR A 59 -3.68 -7.49 24.74
CA THR A 59 -4.42 -6.21 24.89
C THR A 59 -3.56 -4.96 25.10
N SER A 60 -2.26 -5.11 25.37
CA SER A 60 -1.37 -3.96 25.68
C SER A 60 -0.67 -3.38 24.45
N VAL A 61 -1.14 -3.70 23.24
CA VAL A 61 -0.45 -3.34 22.00
C VAL A 61 -1.00 -2.03 21.42
N THR A 62 -0.12 -1.04 21.23
CA THR A 62 -0.42 0.21 20.52
C THR A 62 -0.03 0.11 19.04
N ALA A 63 -0.62 0.96 18.20
CA ALA A 63 -0.24 1.05 16.79
C ALA A 63 1.25 1.39 16.62
N GLU A 64 1.80 2.24 17.50
CA GLU A 64 3.22 2.63 17.52
C GLU A 64 4.13 1.39 17.59
N VAL A 65 3.83 0.48 18.53
CA VAL A 65 4.64 -0.72 18.77
C VAL A 65 4.61 -1.65 17.57
N ILE A 66 3.42 -1.86 16.98
CA ILE A 66 3.30 -2.70 15.78
C ILE A 66 4.06 -2.08 14.59
N ASN A 67 3.95 -0.75 14.42
CA ASN A 67 4.62 -0.05 13.33
C ASN A 67 6.14 -0.14 13.46
N LEU A 68 6.68 0.10 14.65
CA LEU A 68 8.12 -0.02 14.90
C LEU A 68 8.59 -1.47 14.71
N ALA A 69 7.82 -2.46 15.20
CA ALA A 69 8.17 -3.86 15.04
C ALA A 69 8.15 -4.31 13.57
N PHE A 70 7.20 -3.82 12.77
CA PHE A 70 7.10 -4.15 11.35
C PHE A 70 8.22 -3.52 10.50
N HIS A 71 8.62 -2.29 10.83
CA HIS A 71 9.64 -1.53 10.08
C HIS A 71 11.06 -1.61 10.68
N ASN A 72 11.33 -2.61 11.52
CA ASN A 72 12.63 -2.80 12.18
C ASN A 72 13.15 -1.54 12.91
N GLY A 73 12.27 -0.88 13.66
CA GLY A 73 12.60 0.26 14.53
C GLY A 73 12.56 1.64 13.84
N ARG A 74 12.11 1.73 12.59
CA ARG A 74 11.96 2.99 11.86
C ARG A 74 10.50 3.32 11.59
N VAL A 75 10.19 4.60 11.39
CA VAL A 75 8.86 5.00 10.89
C VAL A 75 8.88 4.83 9.37
N GLY A 76 7.97 4.02 8.85
CA GLY A 76 7.83 3.75 7.42
C GLY A 76 6.37 3.63 7.00
N TYR A 77 6.16 3.50 5.70
CA TYR A 77 4.85 3.25 5.10
C TYR A 77 4.86 1.89 4.40
N PRO A 78 3.74 1.13 4.42
CA PRO A 78 2.47 1.42 5.09
C PRO A 78 2.57 1.37 6.63
N ARG A 79 1.67 2.08 7.34
CA ARG A 79 1.62 2.09 8.82
C ARG A 79 0.21 2.02 9.36
N LEU A 80 0.03 1.45 10.54
CA LEU A 80 -1.21 1.54 11.30
C LEU A 80 -1.44 2.95 11.83
N ALA A 81 -2.67 3.42 11.70
CA ALA A 81 -3.15 4.60 12.41
C ALA A 81 -3.28 4.30 13.92
N PRO A 82 -3.21 5.33 14.78
CA PRO A 82 -3.46 5.17 16.20
C PRO A 82 -4.77 4.42 16.48
N ILE A 83 -4.70 3.44 17.38
CA ILE A 83 -5.86 2.67 17.83
C ILE A 83 -6.45 3.40 19.02
N ASN A 84 -7.71 3.79 18.94
CA ASN A 84 -8.42 4.34 20.09
C ASN A 84 -9.21 3.23 20.80
N PRO A 85 -8.84 2.81 22.03
CA PRO A 85 -9.48 1.69 22.71
C PRO A 85 -10.99 1.85 22.92
N SER A 86 -11.51 3.08 23.02
CA SER A 86 -12.94 3.32 23.25
C SER A 86 -13.80 3.15 22.00
N THR A 87 -13.25 3.38 20.81
CA THR A 87 -14.01 3.34 19.54
C THR A 87 -13.61 2.19 18.63
N ASP A 88 -12.35 1.76 18.72
CA ASP A 88 -11.75 0.77 17.82
C ASP A 88 -11.64 -0.62 18.46
N VAL A 89 -11.88 -0.75 19.77
CA VAL A 89 -11.86 -2.04 20.48
C VAL A 89 -13.24 -2.35 21.05
N GLN A 90 -13.87 -3.38 20.52
CA GLN A 90 -15.15 -3.88 20.98
C GLN A 90 -14.95 -5.20 21.71
N THR A 91 -15.26 -5.21 23.00
CA THR A 91 -15.11 -6.39 23.84
C THR A 91 -16.45 -7.12 23.93
N GLY A 92 -16.57 -8.22 23.20
CA GLY A 92 -17.72 -9.13 23.26
C GLY A 92 -17.57 -10.19 24.34
N THR A 93 -18.56 -11.07 24.44
CA THR A 93 -18.57 -12.15 25.45
C THR A 93 -17.39 -13.10 25.28
N TYR A 94 -17.13 -13.56 24.05
CA TYR A 94 -16.11 -14.58 23.75
C TYR A 94 -14.87 -14.04 23.01
N TYR A 95 -14.97 -12.84 22.43
CA TYR A 95 -13.93 -12.27 21.58
C TYR A 95 -13.74 -10.78 21.84
N VAL A 96 -12.54 -10.30 21.56
CA VAL A 96 -12.21 -8.88 21.44
C VAL A 96 -12.02 -8.58 19.96
N LYS A 97 -12.79 -7.62 19.44
CA LYS A 97 -12.71 -7.15 18.06
C LYS A 97 -11.94 -5.85 18.02
N TYR A 98 -10.87 -5.82 17.22
CA TYR A 98 -10.06 -4.65 16.93
C TYR A 98 -10.39 -4.15 15.53
N ARG A 99 -10.71 -2.87 15.40
CA ARG A 99 -10.84 -2.16 14.13
C ARG A 99 -9.53 -1.42 13.85
N LEU A 100 -8.78 -1.90 12.88
CA LEU A 100 -7.48 -1.35 12.53
C LEU A 100 -7.54 -0.62 11.19
N ARG A 101 -6.75 0.44 11.06
CA ARG A 101 -6.68 1.27 9.84
C ARG A 101 -5.23 1.40 9.40
N ILE A 102 -4.95 1.14 8.13
CA ILE A 102 -3.61 1.25 7.54
C ILE A 102 -3.55 2.46 6.62
N GLN A 103 -2.56 3.31 6.81
CA GLN A 103 -2.16 4.37 5.89
C GLN A 103 -1.08 3.84 4.95
N SER A 104 -1.34 3.85 3.64
CA SER A 104 -0.46 3.21 2.63
C SER A 104 0.72 4.07 2.14
N PHE A 105 0.66 5.39 2.26
CA PHE A 105 1.73 6.29 1.79
C PHE A 105 1.83 7.56 2.64
N GLU A 106 3.02 8.18 2.59
CA GLU A 106 3.31 9.48 3.17
C GLU A 106 2.73 10.59 2.28
N GLY A 107 1.98 11.51 2.87
CA GLY A 107 1.20 12.50 2.13
C GLY A 107 -0.28 12.40 2.47
N GLN A 108 -0.81 13.48 3.05
CA GLN A 108 -2.18 13.57 3.54
C GLN A 108 -3.21 13.55 2.41
N LYS A 109 -3.66 12.35 2.00
CA LYS A 109 -5.05 12.19 1.61
C LYS A 109 -5.72 11.26 2.60
N PRO A 110 -6.74 11.73 3.37
CA PRO A 110 -7.44 10.93 4.37
C PRO A 110 -8.26 9.76 3.78
N GLU A 111 -8.16 9.50 2.48
CA GLU A 111 -9.03 8.56 1.76
C GLU A 111 -8.40 7.19 1.50
N ASN A 112 -7.08 7.04 1.68
CA ASN A 112 -6.40 5.77 1.44
C ASN A 112 -6.12 5.01 2.74
N PHE A 113 -7.10 5.02 3.65
CA PHE A 113 -7.10 4.13 4.80
C PHE A 113 -7.74 2.81 4.46
N VAL A 114 -6.97 1.73 4.54
CA VAL A 114 -7.52 0.38 4.46
C VAL A 114 -7.92 -0.06 5.86
N THR A 115 -9.22 -0.27 6.08
CA THR A 115 -9.74 -0.78 7.36
C THR A 115 -9.82 -2.29 7.33
N PHE A 116 -9.36 -2.94 8.39
CA PHE A 116 -9.52 -4.38 8.58
C PHE A 116 -9.84 -4.69 10.05
N TYR A 117 -10.38 -5.90 10.28
CA TYR A 117 -10.81 -6.33 11.61
C TYR A 117 -10.00 -7.52 12.08
N VAL A 118 -9.57 -7.46 13.34
CA VAL A 118 -8.90 -8.58 14.01
C VAL A 118 -9.78 -9.05 15.15
N TYR A 119 -10.07 -10.35 15.17
CA TYR A 119 -10.83 -10.99 16.22
C TYR A 119 -9.88 -11.86 17.04
N ARG A 120 -9.81 -11.60 18.34
CA ARG A 120 -9.02 -12.39 19.30
C ARG A 120 -9.96 -13.06 20.29
N TYR A 121 -9.79 -14.35 20.54
CA TYR A 121 -10.53 -15.03 21.61
C TYR A 121 -10.11 -14.50 22.98
N ARG A 122 -11.07 -14.35 23.90
CA ARG A 122 -10.75 -14.05 25.28
C ARG A 122 -10.07 -15.27 25.91
N GLN A 123 -8.85 -15.07 26.40
CA GLN A 123 -8.23 -16.00 27.33
C GLN A 123 -8.86 -15.71 28.70
N TYR A 124 -9.56 -16.70 29.25
CA TYR A 124 -10.14 -16.66 30.59
C TYR A 124 -9.10 -17.10 31.63
#